data_AF-A0A0F3PHB7-F1
#
_entry.id   AF-A0A0F3PHB7-F1
#
_cell.length_a   1.000
_cell.length_b   1.000
_cell.length_c   1.000
_cell.angle_alpha   90.00
_cell.angle_beta   90.00
_cell.angle_gamma   90.00
#
_symmetry.space_group_name_H-M   'P 1'
#
loop_
_entity.id
_entity.type
_entity.pdbx_description
1 polymer ?
#
loop_
_entity_poly.entity_id
_entity_poly.type
_entity_poly.pdbx_seq_one_letter_code
_entity_poly.pdbx_strand_id
1 'polypeptide(L)'
;MIKNLFGKIFGDRDYISQKLFQQLLEQGVFIVTRVKKNMKNKLRSMLDKILLLKRSLIESIFSKIKLLSKFEHSRHRSVTNAFVHMVAALINYQMSDNKPSIT
;
A
#
# COMPACT_ATOMS: atom_id res chain seq x y z
N MET A 1 -12.94 3.22 -14.69
CA MET A 1 -12.54 4.31 -13.78
C MET A 1 -13.54 4.35 -12.64
N ILE A 2 -13.09 4.39 -11.38
CA ILE A 2 -14.00 4.41 -10.22
C ILE A 2 -14.67 5.79 -10.19
N LYS A 3 -16.01 5.83 -10.26
CA LYS A 3 -16.77 7.08 -10.20
C LYS A 3 -16.75 7.61 -8.76
N ASN A 4 -16.63 8.92 -8.59
CA ASN A 4 -16.61 9.64 -7.30
C ASN A 4 -15.38 9.39 -6.41
N LEU A 5 -14.25 8.95 -6.98
CA LEU A 5 -13.00 8.93 -6.25
C LEU A 5 -12.38 10.33 -6.27
N PHE A 6 -12.11 10.91 -5.11
CA PHE A 6 -11.46 12.22 -4.97
C PHE A 6 -10.41 12.17 -3.85
N GLY A 7 -9.42 13.07 -3.91
CA GLY A 7 -8.40 13.21 -2.89
C GLY A 7 -7.02 12.67 -3.28
N LYS A 8 -6.16 12.47 -2.28
CA LYS A 8 -4.75 12.07 -2.49
C LYS A 8 -4.58 10.55 -2.40
N ILE A 9 -3.96 9.96 -3.41
CA ILE A 9 -3.63 8.53 -3.44
C ILE A 9 -2.11 8.37 -3.39
N PHE A 10 -1.62 7.58 -2.44
CA PHE A 10 -0.20 7.28 -2.28
C PHE A 10 0.12 5.92 -2.87
N GLY A 11 0.97 5.90 -3.90
CA GLY A 11 1.29 4.69 -4.65
C GLY A 11 2.78 4.55 -4.98
N ASP A 12 3.14 3.37 -5.48
CA ASP A 12 4.51 3.06 -5.87
C ASP A 12 4.82 3.56 -7.28
N ARG A 13 6.11 3.55 -7.62
CA ARG A 13 6.65 4.22 -8.80
C ARG A 13 6.03 3.77 -10.13
N ASP A 14 5.67 2.50 -10.26
CA ASP A 14 5.62 1.86 -11.58
C ASP A 14 4.24 1.71 -12.20
N TYR A 15 3.19 2.21 -11.56
CA TYR A 15 1.84 1.79 -11.92
C TYR A 15 1.08 2.71 -12.90
N ILE A 16 1.60 3.88 -13.27
CA ILE A 16 0.78 4.92 -13.93
C ILE A 16 1.50 5.62 -15.09
N SER A 17 0.88 5.60 -16.28
CA SER A 17 1.31 6.35 -17.44
C SER A 17 1.00 7.84 -17.29
N GLN A 18 1.75 8.70 -17.98
CA GLN A 18 1.53 10.16 -17.92
C GLN A 18 0.11 10.56 -18.34
N LYS A 19 -0.47 9.86 -19.33
CA LYS A 19 -1.84 10.06 -19.78
C LYS A 19 -2.85 9.75 -18.66
N LEU A 20 -2.69 8.63 -17.97
CA LEU A 20 -3.57 8.23 -16.87
C LEU A 20 -3.44 9.18 -15.68
N PHE A 21 -2.23 9.65 -15.38
CA PHE A 21 -2.00 10.66 -14.33
C PHE A 21 -2.80 11.94 -14.62
N GLN A 22 -2.76 12.43 -15.85
CA GLN A 22 -3.47 13.65 -16.24
C GLN A 22 -4.99 13.48 -16.15
N GLN A 23 -5.52 12.36 -16.63
CA GLN A 23 -6.95 12.05 -16.54
C GLN A 23 -7.44 11.94 -15.08
N LEU A 24 -6.62 11.38 -14.19
CA LEU A 24 -6.94 11.27 -12.77
C LEU A 24 -6.87 12.64 -12.07
N LEU A 25 -5.90 13.48 -12.45
CA LEU A 25 -5.80 14.85 -11.96
C LEU A 25 -7.04 15.68 -12.34
N GLU A 26 -7.52 15.56 -13.57
CA GLU A 26 -8.75 16.20 -14.06
C GLU A 26 -10.01 15.75 -13.29
N GLN A 27 -9.98 14.53 -12.75
CA GLN A 27 -11.05 13.97 -11.91
C GLN A 27 -10.90 14.34 -10.42
N GLY A 28 -9.90 15.15 -10.05
CA GLY A 28 -9.65 15.54 -8.66
C GLY A 28 -8.90 14.47 -7.84
N VAL A 29 -8.28 13.50 -8.50
CA VAL A 29 -7.46 12.45 -7.87
C VAL A 29 -5.98 12.81 -7.99
N PHE A 30 -5.38 13.18 -6.87
CA PHE A 30 -3.96 13.55 -6.79
C PHE A 30 -3.12 12.33 -6.43
N ILE A 31 -2.42 11.78 -7.41
CA ILE A 31 -1.55 10.63 -7.18
C ILE A 31 -0.17 11.12 -6.73
N VAL A 32 0.22 10.71 -5.53
CA VAL A 32 1.52 10.96 -4.96
C VAL A 32 2.35 9.68 -5.05
N THR A 33 3.40 9.70 -5.86
CA THR A 33 4.37 8.60 -6.02
C THR A 33 5.80 9.08 -5.76
N ARG A 34 6.76 8.19 -5.52
CA ARG A 34 8.17 8.59 -5.49
C ARG A 34 8.58 9.07 -6.89
N VAL A 35 9.30 10.19 -6.97
CA VAL A 35 9.82 10.73 -8.24
C VAL A 35 10.76 9.72 -8.90
N LYS A 36 10.55 9.48 -10.20
CA LYS A 36 11.46 8.71 -11.06
C LYS A 36 12.63 9.59 -11.50
N LYS A 37 13.76 8.97 -11.82
CA LYS A 37 14.98 9.67 -12.28
C LYS A 37 14.74 10.62 -13.46
N ASN A 38 13.80 10.28 -14.35
CA ASN A 38 13.47 11.06 -15.55
C ASN A 38 12.23 11.97 -15.38
N MET A 39 11.67 12.10 -14.17
CA MET A 39 10.55 12.99 -13.91
C MET A 39 11.05 14.34 -13.37
N LYS A 40 10.49 15.44 -13.88
CA LYS A 40 10.69 16.75 -13.26
C LYS A 40 10.19 16.72 -11.82
N ASN A 41 11.07 17.07 -10.89
CA ASN A 41 10.74 17.07 -9.47
C ASN A 41 9.74 18.21 -9.19
N LYS A 42 8.45 17.88 -9.12
CA LYS A 42 7.43 18.85 -8.67
C LYS A 42 7.55 19.03 -7.16
N LEU A 43 7.45 20.26 -6.69
CA LEU A 43 7.39 20.58 -5.26
C LEU A 43 6.28 19.73 -4.61
N ARG A 44 6.68 18.85 -3.68
CA ARG A 44 5.78 18.04 -2.87
C ARG A 44 5.79 18.59 -1.45
N SER A 45 4.61 18.64 -0.84
CA SER A 45 4.49 19.04 0.56
C SER A 45 5.29 18.08 1.46
N MET A 46 5.75 18.57 2.61
CA MET A 46 6.47 17.75 3.59
C MET A 46 5.59 16.58 4.08
N LEU A 47 4.28 16.82 4.26
CA LEU A 47 3.29 15.80 4.62
C LEU A 47 3.21 14.68 3.58
N ASP A 48 3.21 15.02 2.29
CA ASP A 48 3.16 14.02 1.21
C ASP A 48 4.42 13.15 1.19
N LYS A 49 5.58 13.69 1.58
CA LYS A 49 6.82 12.91 1.74
C LYS A 49 6.74 11.97 2.94
N ILE A 50 6.25 12.43 4.08
CA ILE A 50 6.08 11.61 5.29
C ILE A 50 5.09 10.46 5.03
N LEU A 51 3.96 10.73 4.38
CA LEU A 51 2.96 9.72 4.04
C LEU A 51 3.51 8.67 3.06
N LEU A 52 4.37 9.08 2.11
CA LEU A 52 5.10 8.13 1.26
C LEU A 52 6.10 7.26 2.04
N LEU A 53 6.76 7.80 3.07
CA LEU A 53 7.65 7.00 3.93
C LEU A 53 6.86 5.97 4.75
N LYS A 54 5.68 6.34 5.25
CA LYS A 54 4.76 5.40 5.90
C LYS A 54 4.34 4.23 4.99
N ARG A 55 4.40 4.39 3.67
CA ARG A 55 4.10 3.31 2.72
C ARG A 55 5.13 2.17 2.76
N SER A 56 6.43 2.47 2.95
CA SER A 56 7.44 1.40 3.16
C SER A 56 7.23 0.63 4.47
N LEU A 57 6.67 1.28 5.50
CA LEU A 57 6.26 0.57 6.72
C LEU A 57 5.10 -0.38 6.45
N ILE A 58 4.10 0.05 5.65
CA ILE A 58 3.00 -0.83 5.24
C ILE A 58 3.52 -2.08 4.50
N GLU A 59 4.47 -1.93 3.57
CA GLU A 59 5.09 -3.07 2.88
C GLU A 59 5.81 -4.01 3.86
N SER A 60 6.50 -3.45 4.85
CA SER A 60 7.19 -4.22 5.90
C SER A 60 6.20 -4.98 6.79
N ILE A 61 5.06 -4.35 7.12
CA ILE A 61 3.96 -5.01 7.85
C ILE A 61 3.43 -6.21 7.05
N PHE A 62 3.10 -6.01 5.77
CA PHE A 62 2.61 -7.10 4.92
C PHE A 62 3.62 -8.23 4.79
N SER A 63 4.90 -7.91 4.63
CA SER A 63 5.98 -8.91 4.56
C SER A 63 6.06 -9.73 5.85
N LYS A 64 5.91 -9.07 7.00
CA LYS A 64 5.91 -9.72 8.31
C LYS A 64 4.68 -10.60 8.55
N ILE A 65 3.49 -10.15 8.16
CA ILE A 65 2.26 -10.94 8.24
C ILE A 65 2.38 -12.23 7.42
N LYS A 66 2.95 -12.13 6.19
CA LYS A 66 3.21 -13.30 5.35
C LYS A 66 4.15 -14.29 6.02
N LEU A 67 5.23 -13.79 6.62
CA LEU A 67 6.24 -14.61 7.29
C LEU A 67 5.71 -15.30 8.56
N LEU A 68 5.13 -14.54 9.48
CA LEU A 68 4.75 -15.05 10.82
C LEU A 68 3.64 -16.09 10.77
N SER A 69 2.70 -15.92 9.84
CA SER A 69 1.46 -16.69 9.87
C SER A 69 1.30 -17.63 8.68
N LYS A 70 2.36 -17.84 7.88
CA LYS A 70 2.29 -18.55 6.58
C LYS A 70 1.02 -18.14 5.82
N PHE A 71 0.78 -16.82 5.76
CA PHE A 71 -0.49 -16.23 5.32
C PHE A 71 -0.90 -16.75 3.93
N GLU A 72 0.11 -16.98 3.10
CA GLU A 72 0.00 -17.63 1.81
C GLU A 72 0.10 -19.16 1.98
N HIS A 73 -1.06 -19.81 2.13
CA HIS A 73 -1.15 -21.25 2.25
C HIS A 73 -1.97 -21.85 1.11
N SER A 74 -1.40 -22.85 0.41
CA SER A 74 -2.04 -23.47 -0.76
C SER A 74 -3.00 -24.62 -0.43
N ARG A 75 -3.05 -25.10 0.82
CA ARG A 75 -3.83 -26.32 1.18
C ARG A 75 -5.19 -26.04 1.82
N HIS A 76 -5.74 -24.84 1.63
CA HIS A 76 -7.12 -24.58 2.04
C HIS A 76 -8.09 -25.45 1.21
N ARG A 77 -8.88 -26.27 1.90
CA ARG A 77 -9.90 -27.15 1.27
C ARG A 77 -11.25 -26.44 1.06
N SER A 78 -11.41 -25.23 1.60
CA SER A 78 -12.59 -24.39 1.39
C SER A 78 -12.23 -22.91 1.50
N VAL A 79 -13.01 -22.06 0.82
CA VAL A 79 -12.86 -20.60 0.84
C VAL A 79 -13.07 -20.04 2.25
N THR A 80 -14.07 -20.55 2.97
CA THR A 80 -14.33 -20.14 4.36
C THR A 80 -13.13 -20.40 5.26
N ASN A 81 -12.49 -21.57 5.14
CA ASN A 81 -11.30 -21.87 5.94
C ASN A 81 -10.12 -20.97 5.58
N ALA A 82 -10.00 -20.56 4.32
CA ALA A 82 -9.00 -19.58 3.91
C ALA A 82 -9.23 -18.23 4.60
N PHE A 83 -10.47 -17.72 4.62
CA PHE A 83 -10.79 -16.45 5.29
C PHE A 83 -10.58 -16.53 6.81
N VAL A 84 -10.99 -17.62 7.47
CA VAL A 84 -10.74 -17.82 8.91
C VAL A 84 -9.24 -17.81 9.21
N HIS A 85 -8.43 -18.49 8.39
CA HIS A 85 -6.98 -18.47 8.52
C HIS A 85 -6.39 -17.07 8.33
N MET A 86 -6.86 -16.31 7.33
CA MET A 86 -6.42 -14.92 7.11
C MET A 86 -6.73 -14.03 8.32
N VAL A 87 -7.93 -14.13 8.89
CA VAL A 87 -8.31 -13.36 10.08
C VAL A 87 -7.46 -13.77 11.29
N ALA A 88 -7.26 -15.07 11.52
CA ALA A 88 -6.40 -15.57 12.59
C ALA A 88 -4.95 -15.08 12.45
N ALA A 89 -4.43 -15.04 11.22
CA ALA A 89 -3.09 -14.52 10.94
C ALA A 89 -2.95 -13.02 11.24
N LEU A 90 -3.99 -12.22 11.00
CA LEU A 90 -4.03 -10.80 11.37
C LEU A 90 -4.06 -10.62 12.89
N ILE A 91 -4.85 -11.43 13.60
CA ILE A 91 -4.90 -11.42 15.07
C ILE A 91 -3.53 -11.78 15.64
N ASN A 92 -2.89 -12.85 15.13
CA ASN A 92 -1.55 -13.27 15.54
C ASN A 92 -0.51 -12.16 15.34
N TYR A 93 -0.54 -11.48 14.19
CA TYR A 93 0.31 -10.31 13.97
C TYR A 93 0.07 -9.20 14.99
N GLN A 94 -1.19 -8.92 15.33
CA GLN A 94 -1.53 -7.88 16.30
C GLN A 94 -1.05 -8.20 17.72
N MET A 95 -1.02 -9.48 18.09
CA MET A 95 -0.48 -9.98 19.36
C MET A 95 1.05 -10.08 19.39
N SER A 96 1.73 -9.92 18.24
CA SER A 96 3.19 -9.98 18.20
C SER A 96 3.83 -8.69 18.77
N ASP A 97 4.85 -8.86 19.60
CA ASP A 97 5.54 -7.73 20.26
C ASP A 97 6.38 -6.91 19.29
N ASN A 98 6.92 -7.55 18.25
CA ASN A 98 7.86 -6.93 17.32
C ASN A 98 7.15 -6.28 16.13
N LYS A 99 6.60 -5.08 16.29
CA LYS A 99 5.97 -4.36 15.17
C LYS A 99 6.98 -3.47 14.44
N PRO A 100 7.06 -3.50 13.09
CA PRO A 100 7.95 -2.63 12.35
C PRO A 100 7.53 -1.17 12.58
N SER A 101 8.49 -0.34 12.97
CA SER A 101 8.35 1.10 13.11
C SER A 101 9.28 1.80 12.12
N ILE A 102 8.96 3.05 11.79
CA ILE A 102 9.91 3.94 11.13
C ILE A 102 10.56 4.73 12.26
N THR A 103 11.87 4.59 12.40
CA THR A 103 12.70 5.46 13.24
C THR A 103 12.83 6.84 12.61
#